data_AF-A0A8C7SVZ9-F1
#
_entry.id   AF-A0A8C7SVZ9-F1
#
_cell.length_a   1.000
_cell.length_b   1.000
_cell.length_c   1.000
_cell.angle_alpha   90.00
_cell.angle_beta   90.00
_cell.angle_gamma   90.00
#
_symmetry.space_group_name_H-M   'P 1'
#
loop_
_entity.id
_entity.type
_entity.pdbx_description
1 polymer ?
#
loop_
_entity_poly.entity_id
_entity_poly.type
_entity_poly.pdbx_seq_one_letter_code
_entity_poly.pdbx_strand_id
1 'polypeptide(L)'
;MDRKEVSALVNMRGVKGYFLFRQDSPFEVTKLRVNLTNLGSRVGPYHIHHFPTPPMRSPPQTTCSNDNVGGHWNPFGMDTKDPTYPSGPGSTHDRYEVGDLSARHGSLEGKAVMEAVFTDFNLPLFGQNSIVGRSVVIHRPDGTRFLCGLWMSMRTRHRLSIWTGTCR
;
A
#
# COMPACT_ATOMS: atom_id res chain seq x y z
N MET A 1 19.24 13.92 0.30
CA MET A 1 17.81 13.56 0.20
C MET A 1 17.49 12.65 1.36
N ASP A 2 16.39 12.90 2.05
CA ASP A 2 16.06 12.13 3.24
C ASP A 2 15.28 10.87 2.87
N ARG A 3 15.61 9.78 3.58
CA ARG A 3 14.86 8.52 3.53
C ARG A 3 13.37 8.76 3.70
N LYS A 4 12.56 8.09 2.89
CA LYS A 4 11.10 8.06 3.06
C LYS A 4 10.66 6.75 3.68
N GLU A 5 9.79 6.85 4.67
CA GLU A 5 9.12 5.74 5.32
C GLU A 5 7.65 6.12 5.52
N VAL A 6 6.74 5.28 5.01
CA VAL A 6 5.31 5.56 4.95
C VAL A 6 4.53 4.30 5.26
N SER A 7 3.42 4.46 5.97
CA SER A 7 2.61 3.33 6.44
C SER A 7 1.16 3.47 6.01
N ALA A 8 0.54 2.35 5.63
CA ALA A 8 -0.89 2.23 5.45
C ALA A 8 -1.44 1.30 6.53
N LEU A 9 -2.21 1.87 7.47
CA LEU A 9 -2.80 1.11 8.57
C LEU A 9 -4.12 0.49 8.16
N VAL A 10 -4.28 -0.80 8.41
CA VAL A 10 -5.52 -1.54 8.19
C VAL A 10 -6.16 -1.82 9.54
N ASN A 11 -7.36 -1.29 9.76
CA ASN A 11 -8.16 -1.58 10.94
C ASN A 11 -9.65 -1.52 10.55
N MET A 12 -10.12 -2.56 9.87
CA MET A 12 -11.47 -2.63 9.32
C MET A 12 -11.99 -4.06 9.37
N ARG A 13 -13.28 -4.24 9.69
CA ARG A 13 -13.98 -5.54 9.62
C ARG A 13 -13.27 -6.69 10.37
N GLY A 14 -12.61 -6.35 11.48
CA GLY A 14 -11.85 -7.25 12.33
C GLY A 14 -10.42 -7.56 11.85
N VAL A 15 -10.05 -7.19 10.61
CA VAL A 15 -8.66 -7.29 10.14
C VAL A 15 -7.86 -6.12 10.68
N LYS A 16 -6.69 -6.42 11.23
CA LYS A 16 -5.77 -5.45 11.84
C LYS A 16 -4.35 -5.64 11.32
N GLY A 17 -3.64 -4.54 11.12
CA GLY A 17 -2.25 -4.57 10.73
C GLY A 17 -1.82 -3.36 9.92
N TYR A 18 -0.75 -3.51 9.14
CA TYR A 18 -0.19 -2.44 8.34
C TYR A 18 0.61 -2.94 7.13
N PHE A 19 0.78 -2.03 6.17
CA PHE A 19 1.83 -2.05 5.16
C PHE A 19 2.81 -0.94 5.49
N LEU A 20 4.11 -1.22 5.51
CA LEU A 20 5.17 -0.25 5.72
C LEU A 20 6.09 -0.25 4.51
N PHE A 21 6.22 0.90 3.86
CA PHE A 21 7.07 1.09 2.70
C PHE A 21 8.24 1.99 3.10
N ARG A 22 9.46 1.57 2.78
CA ARG A 22 10.68 2.32 3.06
C ARG A 22 11.57 2.38 1.83
N GLN A 23 12.06 3.56 1.51
CA GLN A 23 13.02 3.79 0.44
C GLN A 23 14.07 4.80 0.91
N ASP A 24 15.34 4.39 0.95
CA ASP A 24 16.42 5.17 1.57
C ASP A 24 16.85 6.37 0.70
N SER A 25 16.68 6.29 -0.62
CA SER A 25 16.82 7.40 -1.57
C SER A 25 16.02 7.12 -2.86
N PRO A 26 15.88 8.06 -3.81
CA PRO A 26 15.21 7.78 -5.08
C PRO A 26 15.88 6.70 -5.95
N PHE A 27 17.15 6.38 -5.69
CA PHE A 27 17.93 5.39 -6.45
C PHE A 27 17.94 4.00 -5.79
N GLU A 28 17.37 3.89 -4.59
CA GLU A 28 17.30 2.64 -3.85
C GLU A 28 15.97 1.92 -4.09
N VAL A 29 15.95 0.63 -3.86
CA VAL A 29 14.73 -0.19 -3.93
C VAL A 29 13.79 0.10 -2.76
N THR A 30 12.50 -0.11 -2.95
CA THR A 30 11.52 0.00 -1.87
C THR A 30 11.45 -1.31 -1.11
N LYS A 31 11.60 -1.25 0.21
CA LYS A 31 11.31 -2.36 1.12
C LYS A 31 9.87 -2.25 1.57
N LEU A 32 9.07 -3.29 1.30
CA LEU A 32 7.68 -3.40 1.73
C LEU A 32 7.61 -4.42 2.86
N ARG A 33 7.15 -4.02 4.04
CA ARG A 33 6.80 -4.93 5.13
C ARG A 33 5.28 -5.00 5.26
N VAL A 34 4.75 -6.22 5.29
CA VAL A 34 3.33 -6.49 5.50
C VAL A 34 3.19 -7.22 6.82
N ASN A 35 2.30 -6.75 7.68
CA ASN A 35 1.86 -7.45 8.88
C ASN A 35 0.35 -7.31 8.99
N LEU A 36 -0.40 -8.39 8.74
CA LEU A 36 -1.86 -8.41 8.80
C LEU A 36 -2.33 -9.64 9.54
N THR A 37 -3.36 -9.48 10.37
CA THR A 37 -3.94 -10.53 11.20
C THR A 37 -5.43 -10.66 10.97
N ASN A 38 -5.98 -11.82 11.34
CA ASN A 38 -7.41 -12.12 11.26
C ASN A 38 -7.97 -12.04 9.82
N LEU A 39 -7.16 -12.45 8.83
CA LEU A 39 -7.56 -12.46 7.42
C LEU A 39 -8.70 -13.47 7.19
N GLY A 40 -8.56 -14.67 7.76
CA GLY A 40 -9.61 -15.69 7.82
C GLY A 40 -10.14 -16.13 6.44
N SER A 41 -9.28 -16.17 5.42
CA SER A 41 -9.62 -16.51 4.03
C SER A 41 -10.70 -15.61 3.38
N ARG A 42 -10.94 -14.41 3.92
CA ARG A 42 -11.91 -13.44 3.39
C ARG A 42 -11.32 -12.47 2.37
N VAL A 43 -10.00 -12.52 2.20
CA VAL A 43 -9.23 -11.59 1.39
C VAL A 43 -8.37 -12.35 0.40
N GLY A 44 -7.97 -11.69 -0.69
CA GLY A 44 -7.05 -12.23 -1.67
C GLY A 44 -6.16 -11.12 -2.23
N PRO A 45 -6.48 -10.55 -3.40
CA PRO A 45 -5.67 -9.49 -4.01
C PRO A 45 -5.61 -8.21 -3.18
N TYR A 46 -4.54 -7.46 -3.32
CA TYR A 46 -4.29 -6.16 -2.71
C TYR A 46 -3.43 -5.29 -3.63
N HIS A 47 -3.81 -4.02 -3.74
CA HIS A 47 -3.24 -3.07 -4.70
C HIS A 47 -3.06 -1.68 -4.07
N ILE A 48 -2.17 -0.87 -4.64
CA ILE A 48 -2.16 0.59 -4.43
C ILE A 48 -3.21 1.22 -5.35
N HIS A 49 -4.01 2.14 -4.83
CA HIS A 49 -5.05 2.87 -5.56
C HIS A 49 -4.75 4.37 -5.68
N HIS A 50 -5.43 5.07 -6.59
CA HIS A 50 -5.10 6.46 -6.92
C HIS A 50 -5.13 7.43 -5.74
N PHE A 51 -6.19 7.40 -4.92
CA PHE A 51 -6.48 8.45 -3.94
C PHE A 51 -6.31 7.97 -2.50
N PRO A 52 -5.95 8.87 -1.57
CA PRO A 52 -5.84 8.53 -0.15
C PRO A 52 -7.20 8.16 0.43
N THR A 53 -7.20 7.27 1.42
CA THR A 53 -8.43 6.96 2.15
C THR A 53 -8.87 8.16 3.00
N PRO A 54 -10.14 8.59 2.94
CA PRO A 54 -10.65 9.68 3.76
C PRO A 54 -10.42 9.41 5.25
N PRO A 55 -9.91 10.38 6.04
CA PRO A 55 -9.75 10.21 7.48
C PRO A 55 -11.15 10.16 8.13
N MET A 56 -11.61 8.97 8.49
CA MET A 56 -12.92 8.78 9.13
C MET A 56 -12.77 8.02 10.45
N ARG A 57 -13.41 8.53 11.50
CA ARG A 57 -13.44 7.88 12.84
C ARG A 57 -14.12 6.51 12.80
N SER A 58 -15.15 6.37 11.97
CA SER A 58 -15.90 5.14 11.73
C SER A 58 -16.19 5.02 10.23
N PRO A 59 -15.27 4.44 9.44
CA PRO A 59 -15.42 4.39 7.99
C PRO A 59 -16.64 3.54 7.59
N PRO A 60 -17.62 4.08 6.83
CA PRO A 60 -18.71 3.29 6.28
C PRO A 60 -18.20 2.20 5.34
N GLN A 61 -19.08 1.24 4.98
CA GLN A 61 -18.68 0.17 4.05
C GLN A 61 -18.21 0.68 2.69
N THR A 62 -18.66 1.87 2.28
CA THR A 62 -18.31 2.54 1.03
C THR A 62 -16.96 3.24 1.05
N THR A 63 -16.25 3.32 2.19
CA THR A 63 -14.98 4.08 2.28
C THR A 63 -13.94 3.66 1.25
N CYS A 64 -13.92 2.39 0.85
CA CYS A 64 -12.96 1.86 -0.12
C CYS A 64 -13.51 1.82 -1.56
N SER A 65 -14.65 2.44 -1.84
CA SER A 65 -15.31 2.44 -3.16
C SER A 65 -14.45 3.08 -4.25
N ASN A 66 -14.81 2.82 -5.52
CA ASN A 66 -14.18 3.46 -6.68
C ASN A 66 -14.21 4.99 -6.55
N ASP A 67 -15.35 5.56 -6.14
CA ASP A 67 -15.52 7.01 -6.04
C ASP A 67 -14.60 7.64 -4.98
N ASN A 68 -14.21 6.87 -3.95
CA ASN A 68 -13.40 7.37 -2.85
C ASN A 68 -11.89 7.18 -3.07
N VAL A 69 -11.46 6.00 -3.52
CA VAL A 69 -10.02 5.70 -3.65
C VAL A 69 -9.54 5.57 -5.10
N GLY A 70 -10.44 5.64 -6.07
CA GLY A 70 -10.13 5.50 -7.49
C GLY A 70 -9.78 4.05 -7.88
N GLY A 71 -9.33 3.86 -9.13
CA GLY A 71 -8.82 2.59 -9.66
C GLY A 71 -7.43 2.22 -9.14
N HIS A 72 -6.84 1.15 -9.69
CA HIS A 72 -5.47 0.73 -9.40
C HIS A 72 -4.48 1.81 -9.85
N TRP A 73 -3.39 1.97 -9.11
CA TRP A 73 -2.32 2.87 -9.50
C TRP A 73 -1.52 2.28 -10.67
N ASN A 74 -1.83 2.71 -11.88
CA ASN A 74 -1.22 2.22 -13.12
C ASN A 74 -0.72 3.39 -14.00
N PRO A 75 0.37 4.06 -13.61
CA PRO A 75 0.88 5.24 -14.32
C PRO A 75 1.41 4.94 -15.73
N PHE A 76 1.67 3.66 -16.04
CA PHE A 76 2.21 3.23 -17.33
C PHE A 76 1.17 2.59 -18.25
N GLY A 77 -0.09 2.52 -17.81
CA GLY A 77 -1.19 1.98 -18.62
C GLY A 77 -1.03 0.50 -18.98
N MET A 78 -0.48 -0.31 -18.07
CA MET A 78 -0.34 -1.76 -18.26
C MET A 78 -1.72 -2.40 -18.46
N ASP A 79 -1.88 -3.22 -19.49
CA ASP A 79 -3.15 -3.93 -19.73
C ASP A 79 -3.17 -5.25 -18.96
N THR A 80 -3.99 -5.30 -17.91
CA THR A 80 -4.15 -6.50 -17.06
C THR A 80 -4.95 -7.62 -17.74
N LYS A 81 -5.58 -7.33 -18.88
CA LYS A 81 -6.30 -8.33 -19.69
C LYS A 81 -5.42 -8.93 -20.78
N ASP A 82 -4.24 -8.36 -21.02
CA ASP A 82 -3.30 -8.92 -21.97
C ASP A 82 -2.86 -10.32 -21.51
N PRO A 83 -2.87 -11.35 -22.36
CA PRO A 83 -2.44 -12.70 -21.99
C PRO A 83 -1.00 -12.79 -21.49
N THR A 84 -0.16 -11.80 -21.80
CA THR A 84 1.23 -11.71 -21.35
C THR A 84 1.38 -11.00 -20.00
N TYR A 85 0.31 -10.41 -19.46
CA TYR A 85 0.33 -9.86 -18.12
C TYR A 85 0.59 -10.99 -17.10
N PRO A 86 1.60 -10.88 -16.22
CA PRO A 86 1.95 -12.00 -15.36
C PRO A 86 0.86 -12.24 -14.30
N SER A 87 0.43 -13.50 -14.16
CA SER A 87 -0.65 -13.90 -13.24
C SER A 87 -0.22 -14.10 -11.79
N GLY A 88 1.07 -13.94 -11.50
CA GLY A 88 1.63 -14.13 -10.17
C GLY A 88 3.12 -13.80 -10.13
N PRO A 89 3.79 -14.06 -8.99
CA PRO A 89 5.19 -13.70 -8.80
C PRO A 89 6.12 -14.44 -9.77
N GLY A 90 7.26 -13.82 -10.10
CA GLY A 90 8.33 -14.46 -10.88
C GLY A 90 8.67 -13.78 -12.20
N SER A 91 7.91 -12.75 -12.62
CA SER A 91 8.29 -11.87 -13.72
C SER A 91 9.12 -10.68 -13.23
N THR A 92 9.63 -9.86 -14.15
CA THR A 92 10.29 -8.60 -13.82
C THR A 92 9.25 -7.58 -13.33
N HIS A 93 9.59 -6.76 -12.32
CA HIS A 93 8.62 -5.90 -11.61
C HIS A 93 8.01 -4.80 -12.49
N ASP A 94 8.65 -4.46 -13.60
CA ASP A 94 8.18 -3.52 -14.62
C ASP A 94 7.04 -4.08 -15.48
N ARG A 95 6.78 -5.40 -15.44
CA ARG A 95 5.68 -6.06 -16.17
C ARG A 95 4.32 -5.97 -15.48
N TYR A 96 4.27 -5.43 -14.27
CA TYR A 96 3.04 -5.30 -13.48
C TYR A 96 2.61 -3.84 -13.41
N GLU A 97 1.32 -3.60 -13.14
CA GLU A 97 0.90 -2.27 -12.69
C GLU A 97 1.72 -1.87 -11.45
N VAL A 98 2.12 -0.59 -11.36
CA VAL A 98 2.89 -0.09 -10.20
C VAL A 98 2.15 -0.31 -8.89
N GLY A 99 0.82 -0.35 -8.93
CA GLY A 99 -0.02 -0.65 -7.78
C GLY A 99 -0.28 -2.14 -7.53
N ASP A 100 0.04 -3.05 -8.45
CA ASP A 100 -0.27 -4.47 -8.28
C ASP A 100 0.78 -5.17 -7.42
N LEU A 101 0.49 -5.22 -6.12
CA LEU A 101 1.35 -5.85 -5.13
C LEU A 101 1.12 -7.35 -5.04
N SER A 102 -0.10 -7.82 -5.29
CA SER A 102 -0.44 -9.25 -5.21
C SER A 102 0.17 -10.06 -6.33
N ALA A 103 0.14 -9.56 -7.55
CA ALA A 103 0.79 -10.25 -8.65
C ALA A 103 2.31 -10.28 -8.48
N ARG A 104 2.93 -9.25 -7.89
CA ARG A 104 4.37 -9.24 -7.61
C ARG A 104 4.79 -10.08 -6.41
N HIS A 105 4.05 -10.00 -5.30
CA HIS A 105 4.49 -10.51 -3.99
C HIS A 105 3.63 -11.65 -3.45
N GLY A 106 2.61 -12.07 -4.20
CA GLY A 106 1.68 -13.14 -3.86
C GLY A 106 0.42 -12.64 -3.15
N SER A 107 -0.69 -13.36 -3.38
CA SER A 107 -2.01 -13.10 -2.81
C SER A 107 -2.08 -13.36 -1.28
N LEU A 108 -3.08 -12.75 -0.63
CA LEU A 108 -3.46 -13.02 0.76
C LEU A 108 -4.44 -14.21 0.90
N GLU A 109 -4.86 -14.80 -0.21
CA GLU A 109 -5.86 -15.87 -0.23
C GLU A 109 -5.40 -17.10 0.55
N GLY A 110 -6.33 -17.70 1.30
CA GLY A 110 -6.06 -18.86 2.15
C GLY A 110 -5.23 -18.57 3.41
N LYS A 111 -4.75 -17.33 3.61
CA LYS A 111 -3.93 -16.97 4.78
C LYS A 111 -4.80 -16.55 5.95
N ALA A 112 -4.44 -16.96 7.16
CA ALA A 112 -5.00 -16.44 8.41
C ALA A 112 -4.26 -15.18 8.91
N VAL A 113 -2.94 -15.16 8.67
CA VAL A 113 -2.00 -14.09 9.01
C VAL A 113 -1.06 -13.90 7.83
N MET A 114 -0.64 -12.66 7.60
CA MET A 114 0.42 -12.33 6.65
C MET A 114 1.51 -11.56 7.38
N GLU A 115 2.70 -12.12 7.46
CA GLU A 115 3.90 -11.42 7.94
C GLU A 115 5.04 -11.68 6.95
N ALA A 116 5.44 -10.64 6.23
CA ALA A 116 6.49 -10.76 5.22
C ALA A 116 7.21 -9.43 4.99
N VAL A 117 8.43 -9.53 4.47
CA VAL A 117 9.21 -8.40 3.96
C VAL A 117 9.58 -8.70 2.52
N PHE A 118 9.27 -7.75 1.64
CA PHE A 118 9.51 -7.82 0.21
C PHE A 118 10.47 -6.70 -0.21
N THR A 119 11.18 -6.96 -1.30
CA THR A 119 11.93 -5.94 -2.03
C THR A 119 11.19 -5.65 -3.31
N ASP A 120 10.90 -4.38 -3.60
CA ASP A 120 10.19 -3.95 -4.78
C ASP A 120 11.00 -2.94 -5.59
N PHE A 121 11.29 -3.30 -6.83
CA PHE A 121 12.05 -2.50 -7.79
C PHE A 121 11.19 -1.50 -8.58
N ASN A 122 9.86 -1.60 -8.51
CA ASN A 122 8.93 -0.77 -9.27
C ASN A 122 7.83 -0.18 -8.36
N LEU A 123 8.21 0.28 -7.17
CA LEU A 123 7.28 0.87 -6.19
C LEU A 123 7.86 2.14 -5.56
N PRO A 124 8.06 3.21 -6.35
CA PRO A 124 8.79 4.39 -5.90
C PRO A 124 8.04 5.17 -4.80
N LEU A 125 8.78 5.72 -3.84
CA LEU A 125 8.32 6.71 -2.85
C LEU A 125 8.73 8.15 -3.24
N PHE A 126 9.53 8.30 -4.29
CA PHE A 126 9.97 9.58 -4.86
C PHE A 126 9.50 9.75 -6.30
N GLY A 127 9.58 10.98 -6.80
CA GLY A 127 9.22 11.31 -8.19
C GLY A 127 7.71 11.31 -8.45
N GLN A 128 7.36 11.51 -9.72
CA GLN A 128 5.98 11.67 -10.18
C GLN A 128 5.12 10.42 -9.98
N ASN A 129 5.74 9.24 -10.07
CA ASN A 129 5.04 7.96 -9.92
C ASN A 129 4.96 7.46 -8.47
N SER A 130 5.34 8.32 -7.52
CA SER A 130 5.35 7.98 -6.10
C SER A 130 4.02 7.41 -5.63
N ILE A 131 4.08 6.38 -4.80
CA ILE A 131 2.91 5.87 -4.08
C ILE A 131 2.58 6.68 -2.82
N VAL A 132 3.37 7.71 -2.52
CA VAL A 132 3.12 8.60 -1.37
C VAL A 132 1.80 9.35 -1.53
N GLY A 133 0.93 9.24 -0.52
CA GLY A 133 -0.39 9.88 -0.51
C GLY A 133 -1.48 9.11 -1.25
N ARG A 134 -1.23 7.84 -1.58
CA ARG A 134 -2.20 6.92 -2.21
C ARG A 134 -2.95 6.12 -1.16
N SER A 135 -3.59 5.01 -1.52
CA SER A 135 -4.15 4.07 -0.55
C SER A 135 -3.79 2.63 -0.92
N VAL A 136 -3.78 1.74 0.08
CA VAL A 136 -3.74 0.30 -0.16
C VAL A 136 -5.17 -0.21 -0.07
N VAL A 137 -5.64 -0.99 -1.04
CA VAL A 137 -6.94 -1.66 -0.99
C VAL A 137 -6.71 -3.16 -0.98
N ILE A 138 -7.42 -3.86 -0.10
CA ILE A 138 -7.45 -5.32 -0.05
C ILE A 138 -8.84 -5.76 -0.53
N HIS A 139 -8.85 -6.71 -1.45
CA HIS A 139 -10.03 -7.27 -2.07
C HIS A 139 -10.35 -8.64 -1.48
N ARG A 140 -11.60 -9.07 -1.63
CA ARG A 140 -11.99 -10.47 -1.51
C ARG A 140 -11.42 -11.28 -2.68
N PRO A 141 -11.42 -12.62 -2.60
CA PRO A 141 -10.99 -13.48 -3.72
C PRO A 141 -11.75 -13.21 -5.03
N ASP A 142 -13.02 -12.81 -4.96
CA ASP A 142 -13.84 -12.43 -6.13
C ASP A 142 -13.50 -11.05 -6.73
N GLY A 143 -12.48 -10.36 -6.21
CA GLY A 143 -12.06 -9.03 -6.64
C GLY A 143 -12.86 -7.88 -6.03
N THR A 144 -13.91 -8.14 -5.24
CA THR A 144 -14.67 -7.07 -4.58
C THR A 144 -13.84 -6.39 -3.49
N ARG A 145 -13.86 -5.05 -3.45
CA ARG A 145 -13.10 -4.29 -2.44
C ARG A 145 -13.61 -4.59 -1.03
N PHE A 146 -12.71 -4.91 -0.12
CA PHE A 146 -13.06 -5.34 1.23
C PHE A 146 -12.55 -4.39 2.31
N LEU A 147 -11.29 -3.98 2.21
CA LEU A 147 -10.59 -3.14 3.19
C LEU A 147 -9.76 -2.10 2.45
N CYS A 148 -9.46 -1.00 3.12
CA CYS A 148 -8.48 -0.05 2.65
C CYS A 148 -7.64 0.46 3.83
N GLY A 149 -6.38 0.75 3.54
CA GLY A 149 -5.40 1.22 4.50
C GLY A 149 -5.40 2.75 4.57
N LEU A 150 -5.62 3.28 5.76
CA LEU A 150 -5.46 4.71 6.04
C LEU A 150 -3.99 5.08 5.96
N TRP A 151 -3.67 6.07 5.14
CA TRP A 151 -2.31 6.54 4.99
C TRP A 151 -1.87 7.36 6.19
N MET A 152 -0.82 6.88 6.86
CA MET A 152 -0.10 7.61 7.88
C MET A 152 1.32 7.85 7.37
N SER A 153 1.58 9.11 7.01
CA SER A 153 2.96 9.57 6.88
C SER A 153 3.59 9.50 8.25
N MET A 154 4.51 8.55 8.46
CA MET A 154 5.36 8.59 9.65
C MET A 154 6.22 9.84 9.49
N ARG A 155 5.97 10.85 10.33
CA ARG A 155 6.84 12.02 10.43
C ARG A 155 8.27 11.51 10.46
N THR A 156 9.09 11.95 9.51
CA THR A 156 10.54 11.85 9.66
C THR A 156 10.85 12.31 11.07
N ARG A 157 11.63 11.53 11.83
CA ARG A 157 12.18 12.01 13.11
C ARG A 157 13.17 13.13 12.79
N HIS A 158 12.69 14.28 12.33
CA HIS A 158 13.38 15.52 12.62
C HIS A 158 13.21 15.70 14.12
N ARG A 159 14.33 15.54 14.82
CA ARG A 159 14.50 15.99 16.19
C ARG A 159 13.92 17.40 16.25
N LEU A 160 12.73 17.58 16.83
CA LEU A 160 12.31 18.90 17.25
C LEU A 160 13.30 19.26 18.36
N SER A 161 14.35 20.00 18.03
CA SER A 161 15.02 20.83 19.02
C SER A 161 14.00 21.88 19.43
N ILE A 162 13.25 21.56 20.48
CA ILE A 162 12.41 22.51 21.20
C ILE A 162 13.37 23.57 21.72
N TRP A 163 13.39 24.72 21.07
CA TRP A 163 13.88 25.95 21.68
C TRP A 163 12.95 26.22 22.86
N THR A 164 13.41 25.96 24.08
CA THR A 164 12.81 26.53 25.28
C THR A 164 13.12 28.03 25.28
N GLY A 165 12.37 28.79 24.49
CA GLY A 165 12.30 30.24 24.64
C GLY A 165 11.54 30.54 25.91
N THR A 166 12.25 30.87 26.97
CA THR A 166 11.69 31.44 28.19
C THR A 166 10.96 32.74 27.86
N CYS A 167 9.69 32.84 28.22
CA CYS A 167 8.97 34.10 28.28
C CYS A 167 9.69 35.08 29.21
N ARG A 168 9.93 36.29 28.72
CA ARG A 168 9.99 37.53 29.51
C ARG A 168 9.12 38.56 28.84
#